data_AF-A0A6V7IFR3-F1
#
_entry.id   AF-A0A6V7IFR3-F1
#
_cell.length_a   1.000
_cell.length_b   1.000
_cell.length_c   1.000
_cell.angle_alpha   90.00
_cell.angle_beta   90.00
_cell.angle_gamma   90.00
#
_symmetry.space_group_name_H-M   'P 1'
#
loop_
_entity.id
_entity.type
_entity.pdbx_description
1 polymer ?
#
loop_
_entity_poly.entity_id
_entity_poly.type
_entity_poly.pdbx_seq_one_letter_code
_entity_poly.pdbx_strand_id
1 'polypeptide(L)' 'KIFQNFTMLRVLNFTQNRIESIHEKVPCSVSPDYCLNNVNEVYLSDNRLEIAPYAWLPSEELKMLTLHNNLIKNIT' A
#
# COMPACT_ATOMS: atom_id res chain seq x y z
N LYS A 1 7.47 11.90 0.29
CA LYS A 1 7.78 11.83 -1.15
C LYS A 1 8.78 10.71 -1.45
N ILE A 2 8.59 9.49 -0.93
CA ILE A 2 9.61 8.43 -1.13
C ILE A 2 9.43 7.77 -2.50
N PHE A 3 8.19 7.63 -2.99
CA PHE A 3 7.92 6.89 -4.24
C PHE A 3 7.46 7.73 -5.44
N GLN A 4 7.24 9.03 -5.26
CA GLN A 4 6.72 9.94 -6.32
C GLN A 4 7.56 9.95 -7.61
N ASN A 5 8.87 9.72 -7.51
CA ASN A 5 9.77 9.75 -8.68
C ASN A 5 9.97 8.37 -9.32
N PHE A 6 9.42 7.29 -8.77
CA PHE A 6 9.52 5.97 -9.38
C PHE A 6 8.38 5.76 -10.39
N THR A 7 8.42 6.52 -11.47
CA THR A 7 7.41 6.51 -12.53
C THR A 7 7.24 5.15 -13.21
N MET A 8 8.23 4.28 -13.09
CA MET A 8 8.23 2.92 -13.64
C MET A 8 7.98 1.83 -12.58
N LEU A 9 7.74 2.19 -11.32
CA LEU A 9 7.54 1.21 -10.25
C LEU A 9 6.24 0.43 -10.49
N ARG A 10 6.37 -0.89 -10.62
CA ARG A 10 5.23 -1.82 -10.80
C ARG A 10 5.00 -2.68 -9.57
N VAL A 11 6.08 -3.09 -8.92
CA VAL A 11 6.04 -4.04 -7.80
C VAL A 11 6.57 -3.37 -6.55
N LEU A 12 5.81 -3.47 -5.45
CA LEU A 12 6.21 -3.02 -4.13
C LEU A 12 6.15 -4.20 -3.17
N ASN A 13 7.31 -4.61 -2.64
CA ASN A 13 7.40 -5.74 -1.73
C ASN A 13 7.99 -5.33 -0.39
N PHE A 14 7.17 -5.45 0.64
CA PHE A 14 7.51 -5.20 2.04
C PHE A 14 7.20 -6.41 2.93
N THR A 15 7.13 -7.60 2.34
CA THR A 15 6.90 -8.87 3.05
C THR A 15 7.93 -9.07 4.16
N GLN A 16 7.53 -9.68 5.28
CA GLN A 16 8.42 -10.05 6.39
C GLN A 16 9.12 -8.86 7.06
N ASN A 17 8.35 -7.82 7.35
CA ASN A 17 8.83 -6.67 8.09
C ASN A 17 8.07 -6.51 9.42
N ARG A 18 8.20 -5.34 10.06
CA ARG A 18 7.50 -4.99 11.30
C ARG A 18 6.63 -3.75 11.09
N ILE A 19 6.06 -3.60 9.90
CA ILE A 19 5.25 -2.42 9.56
C ILE A 19 3.93 -2.50 10.33
N GLU A 20 3.71 -1.52 11.20
CA GLU A 20 2.51 -1.43 12.05
C GLU A 20 1.43 -0.55 11.39
N SER A 21 1.84 0.41 10.58
CA SER A 21 0.98 1.37 9.91
C SER A 21 1.62 1.86 8.62
N ILE A 22 0.81 2.08 7.59
CA ILE A 22 1.24 2.76 6.38
C ILE A 22 0.52 4.11 6.36
N HIS A 23 1.20 5.11 6.91
CA HIS A 23 0.67 6.46 7.00
C HIS A 23 0.93 7.23 5.71
N GLU A 24 -0.12 7.54 4.97
CA GLU A 24 -0.12 8.69 4.08
C GLU A 24 -1.07 9.74 4.62
N LYS A 25 -0.59 10.98 4.74
CA LYS A 25 -1.34 12.09 5.33
C LYS A 25 -2.59 12.47 4.52
N VAL A 26 -2.73 11.95 3.29
CA VAL A 26 -3.78 12.32 2.35
C VAL A 26 -4.13 11.09 1.51
N PRO A 27 -5.39 10.60 1.52
CA PRO A 27 -5.83 9.53 0.64
C PRO A 27 -5.63 9.89 -0.82
N CYS A 28 -5.47 8.87 -1.66
CA CYS A 28 -5.40 8.99 -3.11
C CYS A 28 -6.54 9.83 -3.72
N SER A 29 -7.75 9.69 -3.17
CA SER A 29 -8.94 10.44 -3.60
C SER A 29 -8.83 11.95 -3.35
N VAL A 30 -7.98 12.39 -2.42
CA VAL A 30 -7.82 13.79 -2.02
C VAL A 30 -6.59 14.42 -2.68
N SER A 31 -5.54 13.64 -2.93
CA SER A 31 -4.36 14.15 -3.65
C SER A 31 -3.72 13.04 -4.50
N PRO A 32 -4.04 12.98 -5.80
CA PRO A 32 -3.56 11.95 -6.73
C PRO A 32 -2.04 11.88 -6.86
N ASP A 33 -1.35 12.99 -6.57
CA ASP A 33 0.12 13.05 -6.58
C ASP A 33 0.76 12.16 -5.50
N TYR A 34 0.00 11.72 -4.50
CA TYR A 34 0.47 10.80 -3.46
C TYR A 34 0.22 9.34 -3.82
N CYS A 35 -0.54 9.08 -4.89
CA CYS A 35 -0.83 7.71 -5.29
C CYS A 35 0.34 7.01 -5.98
N LEU A 36 0.46 5.73 -5.68
CA LEU A 36 1.32 4.81 -6.41
C LEU A 36 0.67 4.36 -7.73
N ASN A 37 0.25 5.29 -8.59
CA ASN A 37 -0.61 5.03 -9.76
C ASN A 37 -0.08 3.96 -10.74
N ASN A 38 1.23 3.67 -10.72
CA ASN A 38 1.84 2.68 -11.61
C ASN A 38 2.05 1.30 -10.97
N VAL A 39 1.90 1.19 -9.64
CA VAL A 39 2.10 -0.06 -8.91
C VAL A 39 0.90 -0.97 -9.13
N ASN A 40 1.15 -2.20 -9.55
CA ASN A 40 0.12 -3.19 -9.80
C ASN A 40 0.27 -4.44 -8.92
N GLU A 41 1.36 -4.57 -8.19
CA GLU A 41 1.56 -5.64 -7.21
C GLU A 41 2.09 -5.08 -5.90
N VAL A 42 1.39 -5.36 -4.80
CA VAL A 42 1.76 -4.94 -3.45
C VAL A 42 1.80 -6.15 -2.53
N TYR A 43 2.97 -6.39 -1.94
CA TYR A 43 3.20 -7.48 -1.01
C TYR A 43 3.48 -6.94 0.39
N LEU A 44 2.55 -7.21 1.31
CA LEU A 44 2.55 -6.71 2.69
C LEU A 44 2.35 -7.82 3.71
N SER A 45 2.52 -9.08 3.32
CA SER A 45 2.38 -10.20 4.24
C SER A 45 3.46 -10.20 5.32
N ASP A 46 3.19 -10.90 6.42
CA ASP A 46 4.13 -11.05 7.55
C ASP A 46 4.58 -9.70 8.11
N ASN A 47 3.61 -8.87 8.48
CA ASN A 47 3.79 -7.56 9.10
C ASN A 47 2.90 -7.44 10.34
N ARG A 48 2.67 -6.21 10.82
CA ARG A 48 1.89 -5.92 12.02
C ARG A 48 0.77 -4.91 11.75
N LEU A 49 0.30 -4.81 10.51
CA LEU A 49 -0.72 -3.85 10.13
C LEU A 49 -2.01 -4.14 10.89
N GLU A 50 -2.53 -3.14 11.61
CA GLU A 50 -3.84 -3.26 12.29
C GLU A 50 -5.01 -2.83 11.40
N ILE A 51 -4.71 -2.02 10.39
CA ILE A 51 -5.67 -1.43 9.45
C ILE A 51 -5.23 -1.78 8.03
N ALA A 52 -6.20 -2.19 7.21
CA ALA A 52 -5.95 -2.47 5.81
C ALA A 52 -5.60 -1.17 5.03
N PRO A 53 -4.58 -1.20 4.16
CA PRO A 53 -4.04 -0.02 3.50
C PRO A 53 -4.85 0.51 2.29
N TYR A 54 -6.18 0.60 2.37
CA TYR A 54 -6.99 0.94 1.19
C TYR A 54 -6.80 2.36 0.65
N ALA A 55 -6.38 3.32 1.49
CA ALA A 55 -6.35 4.74 1.13
C ALA A 55 -5.27 5.15 0.11
N TRP A 56 -4.22 4.36 -0.06
CA TRP A 56 -3.06 4.67 -0.94
C TRP A 56 -2.81 3.61 -2.00
N LEU A 57 -3.55 2.51 -1.96
CA LEU A 57 -3.46 1.49 -3.00
C LEU A 57 -4.10 2.03 -4.29
N PRO A 58 -3.39 1.95 -5.42
CA PRO A 58 -3.94 2.32 -6.72
C PRO A 58 -5.07 1.35 -7.10
N SER A 59 -6.34 1.76 -7.00
CA SER A 59 -7.45 0.81 -7.16
C SER A 59 -7.67 0.34 -8.60
N GLU A 60 -7.27 1.13 -9.60
CA GLU A 60 -7.57 0.83 -11.00
C GLU A 60 -6.58 -0.14 -11.66
N GLU A 61 -5.33 -0.21 -11.17
CA GLU A 61 -4.25 -1.00 -11.78
C GLU A 61 -3.74 -2.14 -10.90
N LEU A 62 -4.19 -2.24 -9.63
CA LEU A 62 -3.73 -3.27 -8.70
C LEU A 62 -4.26 -4.66 -9.07
N LYS A 63 -3.33 -5.56 -9.40
CA LYS A 63 -3.58 -6.95 -9.77
C LYS A 63 -3.31 -7.91 -8.62
N MET A 64 -2.38 -7.56 -7.74
CA MET A 64 -2.01 -8.40 -6.61
C MET A 64 -1.86 -7.59 -5.33
N LEU A 65 -2.52 -8.07 -4.27
CA LEU A 65 -2.39 -7.56 -2.91
C LEU A 65 -2.29 -8.73 -1.95
N THR A 66 -1.21 -8.79 -1.17
CA THR A 66 -1.07 -9.79 -0.10
C THR A 66 -1.02 -9.10 1.26
N LEU A 67 -1.91 -9.52 2.16
CA LEU A 67 -2.06 -8.95 3.51
C LEU A 67 -2.08 -10.02 4.62
N HIS A 68 -1.87 -11.30 4.28
CA HIS A 68 -1.90 -12.39 5.25
C HIS A 68 -0.79 -12.23 6.31
N ASN A 69 -0.97 -12.83 7.49
CA ASN A 69 -0.04 -12.70 8.62
C ASN A 69 0.20 -11.23 9.03
N ASN A 70 -0.89 -10.48 9.15
CA ASN A 70 -0.95 -9.17 9.79
C ASN A 70 -1.91 -9.19 11.00
N LEU A 71 -2.14 -8.04 11.61
CA LEU A 71 -3.04 -7.85 12.76
C LEU A 71 -4.34 -7.13 12.34
N ILE A 72 -4.73 -7.23 11.06
CA ILE A 72 -5.84 -6.46 10.49
C ILE A 72 -7.14 -6.90 11.14
N LYS A 73 -7.78 -5.98 11.86
CA LYS A 73 -9.08 -6.21 12.52
C LYS A 73 -10.23 -5.62 11.71
N ASN A 74 -9.97 -4.57 10.94
CA ASN A 74 -10.96 -3.83 10.17
C ASN A 74 -10.53 -3.64 8.72
N ILE A 75 -11.48 -3.81 7.82
CA ILE A 75 -11.40 -3.51 6.40
C ILE A 75 -12.27 -2.27 6.12
N THR A 76 -11.81 -1.10 6.54
CA THR A 76 -12.49 0.19 6.29
C THR A 76 -11.96 0.86 5.04
#